data_AF-A0A3D0NYM0-F1
#
_entry.id   AF-A0A3D0NYM0-F1
#
_cell.length_a   1.000
_cell.length_b   1.000
_cell.length_c   1.000
_cell.angle_alpha   90.00
_cell.angle_beta   90.00
_cell.angle_gamma   90.00
#
_symmetry.space_group_name_H-M   'P 1'
#
loop_
_entity.id
_entity.type
_entity.pdbx_description
1 polymer ?
#
loop_
_entity_poly.entity_id
_entity_poly.type
_entity_poly.pdbx_seq_one_letter_code
_entity_poly.pdbx_strand_id
1 'polypeptide(L)'
;MRQQQRDSVPALSVWKKPRRFTLSAENFQQLCRTAARLNKKGKVFCGRGLQFIPCRNKLIYHCSAGENLLIVLANGDVMPCRRIPLVIGNVRESDLLTLHQNAPVMQALRAVGIPQGCRSCTYADLCRGGSKCLAYAKTGRFDIPDPDCPLAVP
;
A
#
# COMPACT_ATOMS: atom_id res chain seq x y z
N MET A 1 -18.78 33.79 -0.87
CA MET A 1 -18.32 32.64 -0.07
C MET A 1 -19.14 31.42 -0.47
N ARG A 2 -18.57 30.48 -1.24
CA ARG A 2 -19.25 29.23 -1.60
C ARG A 2 -18.44 28.07 -1.02
N GLN A 3 -18.99 27.43 0.00
CA GLN A 3 -18.60 26.08 0.43
C GLN A 3 -18.77 25.16 -0.79
N GLN A 4 -17.68 24.78 -1.45
CA GLN A 4 -17.72 23.68 -2.41
C GLN A 4 -17.66 22.38 -1.61
N GLN A 5 -18.78 21.65 -1.69
CA GLN A 5 -18.97 20.32 -1.18
C GLN A 5 -17.81 19.42 -1.63
N ARG A 6 -17.27 18.67 -0.67
CA ARG A 6 -16.36 17.56 -0.93
C ARG A 6 -17.17 16.50 -1.65
N ASP A 7 -17.18 16.52 -2.97
CA ASP A 7 -17.77 15.47 -3.77
C ASP A 7 -16.97 14.19 -3.49
N SER A 8 -17.58 13.34 -2.68
CA SER A 8 -17.11 12.01 -2.36
C SER A 8 -16.95 11.24 -3.66
N VAL A 9 -15.71 10.88 -3.99
CA VAL A 9 -15.40 9.90 -5.04
C VAL A 9 -16.32 8.70 -4.82
N PRO A 10 -17.13 8.28 -5.82
CA PRO A 10 -18.04 7.16 -5.64
C PRO A 10 -17.18 5.94 -5.31
N ALA A 11 -17.32 5.44 -4.08
CA ALA A 11 -16.74 4.16 -3.72
C ALA A 11 -17.33 3.12 -4.68
N LEU A 12 -16.51 2.59 -5.60
CA LEU A 12 -16.90 1.47 -6.45
C LEU A 12 -17.45 0.38 -5.54
N SER A 13 -18.77 0.19 -5.56
CA SER A 13 -19.58 -0.62 -4.64
C SER A 13 -19.34 -2.13 -4.77
N VAL A 14 -18.25 -2.52 -5.43
CA VAL A 14 -17.89 -3.91 -5.78
C VAL A 14 -17.26 -4.65 -4.60
N TRP A 15 -16.78 -3.95 -3.57
CA TRP A 15 -16.08 -4.59 -2.44
C TRP A 15 -16.98 -4.71 -1.21
N LYS A 16 -18.03 -5.55 -1.30
CA LYS A 16 -18.64 -6.12 -0.08
C LYS A 16 -17.52 -6.84 0.68
N LYS A 17 -17.21 -6.38 1.90
CA LYS A 17 -16.11 -6.90 2.76
C LYS A 17 -15.98 -8.43 2.64
N PRO A 18 -14.94 -8.96 1.96
CA PRO A 18 -14.77 -10.40 1.88
C PRO A 18 -14.38 -10.91 3.27
N ARG A 19 -15.28 -11.66 3.90
CA ARG A 19 -14.93 -12.45 5.09
C ARG A 19 -13.91 -13.53 4.65
N ARG A 20 -12.68 -13.44 5.16
CA ARG A 20 -11.61 -14.46 5.20
C ARG A 20 -11.08 -15.02 3.87
N PHE A 21 -10.36 -14.20 3.10
CA PHE A 21 -9.33 -14.69 2.16
C PHE A 21 -7.91 -14.18 2.48
N THR A 22 -7.72 -13.58 3.65
CA THR A 22 -6.40 -13.11 4.12
C THR A 22 -5.82 -14.11 5.11
N LEU A 23 -4.52 -14.40 4.98
CA LEU A 23 -3.79 -15.12 6.03
C LEU A 23 -3.86 -14.34 7.34
N SER A 24 -3.96 -15.05 8.47
CA SER A 24 -3.67 -14.43 9.77
C SER A 24 -2.21 -13.98 9.81
N ALA A 25 -1.89 -13.01 10.68
CA ALA A 25 -0.51 -12.59 10.90
C ALA A 25 0.39 -13.78 11.27
N GLU A 26 -0.10 -14.71 12.08
CA GLU A 26 0.59 -15.95 12.46
C GLU A 26 0.86 -16.86 11.25
N ASN A 27 -0.16 -17.13 10.43
CA ASN A 27 0.00 -17.97 9.23
C ASN A 27 0.96 -17.32 8.22
N PHE A 28 0.92 -16.00 8.07
CA PHE A 28 1.84 -15.27 7.21
C PHE A 28 3.28 -15.38 7.71
N GLN A 29 3.51 -15.23 9.02
CA GLN A 29 4.84 -15.43 9.61
C GLN A 29 5.34 -16.86 9.41
N GLN A 30 4.49 -17.86 9.62
CA GLN A 30 4.85 -19.27 9.45
C GLN A 30 5.23 -19.59 7.99
N LEU A 31 4.47 -19.05 7.02
CA LEU A 31 4.79 -19.15 5.59
C LEU A 31 6.18 -18.57 5.30
N CYS A 32 6.48 -17.38 5.83
CA CYS A 32 7.76 -16.73 5.60
C CYS A 32 8.93 -17.48 6.26
N ARG A 33 8.77 -18.01 7.47
CA ARG A 33 9.80 -18.85 8.13
C ARG A 33 10.07 -20.11 7.30
N THR A 34 9.02 -20.70 6.73
CA THR A 34 9.16 -21.84 5.81
C THR A 34 9.93 -21.47 4.55
N ALA A 35 9.59 -20.34 3.92
CA ALA A 35 10.32 -19.80 2.76
C ALA A 35 11.80 -19.55 3.09
N ALA A 36 12.10 -18.95 4.24
CA ALA A 36 13.46 -18.74 4.71
C ALA A 36 14.24 -20.06 4.91
N ARG A 37 13.58 -21.11 5.39
CA ARG A 37 14.18 -22.45 5.50
C ARG A 37 14.48 -23.06 4.12
N LEU A 38 13.55 -22.91 3.17
CA LEU A 38 13.73 -23.40 1.80
C LEU A 38 14.86 -22.67 1.06
N ASN A 39 15.07 -21.38 1.35
CA ASN A 39 16.17 -20.59 0.81
C ASN A 39 17.58 -21.12 1.15
N LYS A 40 17.72 -22.07 2.10
CA LYS A 40 18.99 -22.77 2.34
C LYS A 40 19.35 -23.75 1.22
N LYS A 41 18.37 -24.19 0.44
CA LYS A 41 18.50 -25.24 -0.60
C LYS A 41 18.03 -24.77 -1.99
N GLY A 42 17.47 -23.57 -2.10
CA GLY A 42 16.90 -23.02 -3.33
C GLY A 42 16.73 -21.51 -3.25
N LYS A 43 15.98 -20.92 -4.19
CA LYS A 43 15.70 -19.48 -4.23
C LYS A 43 14.19 -19.21 -4.19
N VAL A 44 13.67 -18.88 -3.01
CA VAL A 44 12.35 -18.30 -2.78
C VAL A 44 12.53 -16.80 -2.59
N PHE A 45 11.96 -16.00 -3.50
CA PHE A 45 12.06 -14.54 -3.41
C PHE A 45 11.23 -14.00 -2.24
N CYS A 46 11.86 -13.21 -1.36
CA CYS A 46 11.24 -12.66 -0.15
C CYS A 46 11.36 -11.13 -0.04
N GLY A 47 11.27 -10.40 -1.16
CA GLY A 47 11.50 -8.94 -1.23
C GLY A 47 10.25 -8.07 -1.30
N ARG A 48 9.06 -8.60 -0.97
CA ARG A 48 7.78 -7.88 -1.10
C ARG A 48 6.99 -7.90 0.21
N GLY A 49 6.24 -6.83 0.46
CA GLY A 49 5.44 -6.70 1.68
C GLY A 49 6.32 -6.86 2.93
N LEU A 50 5.80 -7.54 3.95
CA LEU A 50 6.49 -7.71 5.23
C LEU A 50 7.46 -8.90 5.27
N GLN A 51 7.70 -9.58 4.15
CA GLN A 51 8.51 -10.82 4.11
C GLN A 51 9.96 -10.62 4.50
N PHE A 52 10.51 -9.41 4.33
CA PHE A 52 11.89 -9.10 4.69
C PHE A 52 12.18 -9.24 6.19
N ILE A 53 11.16 -9.08 7.05
CA ILE A 53 11.28 -9.21 8.51
C ILE A 53 11.58 -10.67 8.90
N PRO A 54 10.67 -11.65 8.67
CA PRO A 54 10.90 -13.04 9.03
C PRO A 54 11.97 -13.73 8.18
N CYS A 55 12.16 -13.32 6.92
CA CYS A 55 13.19 -13.91 6.05
C CYS A 55 14.57 -13.27 6.20
N ARG A 56 14.72 -12.25 7.05
CA ARG A 56 15.96 -11.46 7.23
C ARG A 56 16.56 -11.02 5.89
N ASN A 57 15.70 -10.57 4.98
CA ASN A 57 16.13 -10.14 3.65
C ASN A 57 16.76 -8.74 3.73
N LYS A 58 17.86 -8.53 2.99
CA LYS A 58 18.50 -7.21 2.87
C LYS A 58 17.64 -6.23 2.06
N LEU A 59 16.78 -6.74 1.18
CA LEU A 59 15.86 -5.93 0.39
C LEU A 59 14.60 -5.63 1.22
N ILE A 60 14.56 -4.43 1.79
CA ILE A 60 13.41 -3.91 2.53
C ILE A 60 12.34 -3.44 1.55
N TYR A 61 11.08 -3.80 1.83
CA TYR A 61 9.96 -3.40 0.99
C TYR A 61 9.56 -1.94 1.28
N HIS A 62 9.44 -1.14 0.22
CA HIS A 62 8.84 0.19 0.24
C HIS A 62 7.65 0.24 -0.73
N CYS A 63 6.58 0.94 -0.35
CA CYS A 63 5.40 1.07 -1.19
C CYS A 63 5.52 2.27 -2.14
N SER A 64 5.57 2.01 -3.44
CA SER A 64 5.69 3.00 -4.51
C SER A 64 4.44 3.87 -4.79
N ALA A 65 3.30 3.59 -4.14
CA ALA A 65 2.05 4.30 -4.43
C ALA A 65 2.16 5.79 -4.05
N GLY A 66 1.88 6.67 -5.01
CA GLY A 66 2.05 8.12 -4.86
C GLY A 66 3.42 8.66 -5.31
N GLU A 67 4.44 7.79 -5.43
CA GLU A 67 5.81 8.20 -5.77
C GLU A 67 6.10 8.00 -7.26
N ASN A 68 6.17 6.75 -7.74
CA ASN A 68 6.56 6.43 -9.11
C ASN A 68 5.69 5.35 -9.75
N LEU A 69 4.44 5.22 -9.28
CA LEU A 69 3.47 4.26 -9.78
C LEU A 69 2.19 4.96 -10.23
N LEU A 70 1.75 4.62 -11.44
CA LEU A 70 0.41 4.86 -11.98
C LEU A 70 -0.06 3.60 -12.67
N ILE A 71 -1.37 3.35 -12.63
CA ILE A 71 -2.03 2.27 -13.36
C ILE A 71 -3.06 2.90 -14.28
N VAL A 72 -3.04 2.53 -15.55
CA VAL A 72 -4.06 2.90 -16.53
C VAL A 72 -4.90 1.67 -16.85
N LEU A 73 -6.22 1.76 -16.65
CA LEU A 73 -7.17 0.72 -16.99
C LEU A 73 -7.54 0.78 -18.48
N ALA A 74 -8.14 -0.29 -19.01
CA ALA A 74 -8.52 -0.36 -20.43
C ALA A 74 -9.53 0.74 -20.84
N ASN A 75 -10.37 1.19 -19.92
CA ASN A 75 -11.29 2.31 -20.11
C ASN A 75 -10.60 3.68 -19.96
N GLY A 76 -9.28 3.73 -19.76
CA GLY A 76 -8.48 4.95 -19.60
C GLY A 76 -8.40 5.51 -18.19
N ASP A 77 -9.10 4.93 -17.22
CA ASP A 77 -9.05 5.41 -15.83
C ASP A 77 -7.66 5.22 -15.25
N VAL A 78 -7.20 6.22 -14.52
CA VAL A 78 -5.89 6.25 -13.88
C VAL A 78 -6.05 6.05 -12.38
N MET A 79 -5.18 5.23 -11.79
CA MET A 79 -5.17 4.90 -10.37
C MET A 79 -3.74 4.96 -9.80
N PRO A 80 -3.55 5.27 -8.50
CA PRO A 80 -2.23 5.32 -7.87
C PRO A 80 -1.61 3.91 -7.68
N CYS A 81 -2.47 2.88 -7.61
CA CYS A 81 -2.09 1.49 -7.49
C CYS A 81 -3.31 0.62 -7.83
N ARG A 82 -3.13 -0.51 -8.51
CA ARG A 82 -4.23 -1.45 -8.82
C ARG A 82 -4.92 -2.03 -7.59
N ARG A 83 -4.30 -1.89 -6.41
CA ARG A 83 -4.81 -2.35 -5.11
C ARG A 83 -5.42 -1.23 -4.28
N ILE A 84 -5.43 0.01 -4.79
CA ILE A 84 -6.04 1.17 -4.17
C ILE A 84 -7.12 1.64 -5.14
N PRO A 85 -8.39 1.23 -4.94
CA PRO A 85 -9.49 1.46 -5.88
C PRO A 85 -9.98 2.92 -5.89
N LEU A 86 -9.06 3.86 -6.13
CA LEU A 86 -9.31 5.29 -6.24
C LEU A 86 -8.90 5.74 -7.64
N VAL A 87 -9.89 6.15 -8.44
CA VAL A 87 -9.66 6.80 -9.72
C VAL A 87 -9.18 8.22 -9.46
N ILE A 88 -8.08 8.61 -10.10
CA ILE A 88 -7.47 9.95 -9.97
C ILE A 88 -7.67 10.81 -11.22
N GLY A 89 -8.24 10.24 -12.29
CA GLY A 89 -8.55 10.90 -13.56
C GLY A 89 -8.63 9.89 -14.71
N ASN A 90 -8.81 10.36 -15.94
CA ASN A 90 -8.80 9.55 -17.15
C ASN A 90 -7.75 10.09 -18.16
N VAL A 91 -6.99 9.21 -18.82
CA VAL A 91 -5.93 9.61 -19.76
C VAL A 91 -6.44 10.31 -21.02
N ARG A 92 -7.74 10.22 -21.31
CA ARG A 92 -8.38 10.94 -22.44
C ARG A 92 -8.67 12.41 -22.12
N GLU A 93 -8.64 12.77 -20.83
CA GLU A 93 -9.04 14.09 -20.33
C GLU A 93 -7.87 14.87 -19.73
N SER A 94 -6.81 14.19 -19.28
CA SER A 94 -5.64 14.82 -18.65
C SER A 94 -4.38 14.00 -18.86
N ASP A 95 -3.24 14.69 -18.94
CA ASP A 95 -1.95 14.02 -19.05
C ASP A 95 -1.52 13.36 -17.73
N LEU A 96 -0.73 12.29 -17.85
CA LEU A 96 -0.31 11.48 -16.70
C LEU A 96 0.55 12.25 -15.69
N LEU A 97 1.32 13.25 -16.15
CA LEU A 97 2.18 14.04 -15.27
C LEU A 97 1.34 14.96 -14.39
N THR A 98 0.35 15.64 -14.97
CA THR A 98 -0.63 16.45 -14.25
C THR A 98 -1.39 15.61 -13.23
N LEU A 99 -1.92 14.45 -13.65
CA LEU A 99 -2.61 13.55 -12.72
C LEU A 99 -1.69 13.06 -11.59
N HIS A 100 -0.43 12.72 -11.90
CA HIS A 100 0.54 12.31 -10.89
C HIS A 100 0.86 13.42 -9.89
N GLN A 101 1.11 14.64 -10.35
CA GLN A 101 1.57 15.76 -9.52
C GLN A 101 0.43 16.40 -8.74
N ASN A 102 -0.74 16.53 -9.35
CA ASN A 102 -1.80 17.43 -8.86
C ASN A 102 -3.03 16.71 -8.34
N ALA A 103 -3.24 15.41 -8.63
CA ALA A 103 -4.39 14.71 -8.08
C ALA A 103 -4.34 14.70 -6.54
N PRO A 104 -5.42 15.09 -5.83
CA PRO A 104 -5.43 15.17 -4.36
C PRO A 104 -5.02 13.86 -3.68
N VAL A 105 -5.44 12.71 -4.22
CA VAL A 105 -5.05 11.38 -3.69
C VAL A 105 -3.55 11.14 -3.82
N MET A 106 -2.92 11.56 -4.93
CA MET A 106 -1.48 11.42 -5.13
C MET A 106 -0.70 12.31 -4.17
N GLN A 107 -1.15 13.54 -3.97
CA GLN A 107 -0.58 14.46 -2.97
C GLN A 107 -0.71 13.89 -1.56
N ALA A 108 -1.87 13.37 -1.19
CA ALA A 108 -2.11 12.74 0.11
C ALA A 108 -1.18 11.53 0.32
N LEU A 109 -0.99 10.66 -0.69
CA LEU A 109 -0.08 9.52 -0.61
C LEU A 109 1.38 9.92 -0.42
N ARG A 110 1.84 11.00 -1.07
CA ARG A 110 3.19 11.55 -0.90
C ARG A 110 3.40 12.22 0.45
N ALA A 111 2.36 12.88 0.97
CA ALA A 111 2.39 13.53 2.27
C ALA A 111 2.44 12.53 3.44
N VAL A 112 2.23 11.23 3.20
CA VAL A 112 2.39 10.20 4.22
C VAL A 112 3.87 10.11 4.64
N GLY A 113 4.16 10.69 5.80
CA GLY A 113 5.39 10.48 6.54
C GLY A 113 5.47 9.09 7.17
N ILE A 114 6.38 8.91 8.13
CA ILE A 114 6.47 7.67 8.92
C ILE A 114 5.25 7.60 9.84
N PRO A 115 4.39 6.56 9.75
CA PRO A 115 3.25 6.40 10.64
C PRO A 115 3.68 6.35 12.11
N GLN A 116 2.86 6.86 13.02
CA GLN A 116 3.19 6.95 14.46
C GLN A 116 3.70 5.62 15.04
N GLY A 117 2.98 4.53 14.79
CA GLY A 117 3.35 3.19 15.25
C GLY A 117 4.62 2.58 14.62
N CYS A 118 5.24 3.29 13.67
CA CYS A 118 6.49 2.88 13.04
C CYS A 118 7.70 3.72 13.47
N ARG A 119 7.52 4.83 14.21
CA ARG A 119 8.59 5.82 14.45
C ARG A 119 9.81 5.29 15.19
N SER A 120 9.63 4.30 16.07
CA SER A 120 10.71 3.64 16.79
C SER A 120 11.27 2.40 16.08
N CYS A 121 10.74 2.04 14.90
CA CYS A 121 11.15 0.86 14.17
C CYS A 121 12.49 1.08 13.45
N THR A 122 13.41 0.13 13.55
CA THR A 122 14.71 0.17 12.85
C THR A 122 14.57 0.24 11.31
N TYR A 123 13.41 -0.13 10.77
CA TYR A 123 13.14 -0.08 9.33
C TYR A 123 12.33 1.16 8.90
N ALA A 124 12.04 2.10 9.80
CA ALA A 124 11.06 3.15 9.58
C ALA A 124 11.36 3.99 8.32
N ASP A 125 12.61 4.41 8.15
CA ASP A 125 13.04 5.26 7.03
C ASP A 125 13.02 4.52 5.67
N LEU A 126 13.21 3.20 5.70
CA LEU A 126 13.28 2.38 4.49
C LEU A 126 11.89 1.83 4.08
N CYS A 127 11.11 1.37 5.04
CA CYS A 127 9.81 0.71 4.82
C CYS A 127 8.64 1.71 4.79
N ARG A 128 8.76 2.82 5.53
CA ARG A 128 7.80 3.94 5.60
C ARG A 128 6.34 3.50 5.79
N GLY A 129 6.13 2.52 6.66
CA GLY A 129 4.80 2.03 7.04
C GLY A 129 4.28 0.83 6.26
N GLY A 130 5.05 0.25 5.35
CA GLY A 130 4.69 -0.99 4.66
C GLY A 130 3.60 -0.80 3.59
N SER A 131 2.68 -1.75 3.45
CA SER A 131 1.73 -1.78 2.33
C SER A 131 0.55 -0.81 2.53
N LYS A 132 0.64 0.39 1.93
CA LYS A 132 -0.44 1.40 1.96
C LYS A 132 -1.80 0.86 1.50
N CYS A 133 -1.82 -0.06 0.52
CA CYS A 133 -3.09 -0.63 0.06
C CYS A 133 -3.76 -1.57 1.08
N LEU A 134 -2.99 -2.24 1.97
CA LEU A 134 -3.56 -3.07 3.02
C LEU A 134 -4.13 -2.21 4.14
N ALA A 135 -3.41 -1.15 4.52
CA ALA A 135 -3.91 -0.11 5.42
C ALA A 135 -5.26 0.44 4.92
N TYR A 136 -5.33 0.82 3.65
CA TYR A 136 -6.56 1.36 3.07
C TYR A 136 -7.69 0.35 2.97
N ALA A 137 -7.40 -0.88 2.53
CA ALA A 137 -8.43 -1.92 2.44
C ALA A 137 -9.08 -2.22 3.80
N LYS A 138 -8.33 -2.12 4.91
CA LYS A 138 -8.83 -2.39 6.26
C LYS A 138 -9.46 -1.17 6.93
N THR A 139 -8.99 0.04 6.64
CA THR A 139 -9.31 1.24 7.44
C THR A 139 -9.77 2.46 6.64
N GLY A 140 -9.65 2.43 5.31
CA GLY A 140 -9.86 3.59 4.45
C GLY A 140 -8.73 4.64 4.53
N ARG A 141 -7.63 4.35 5.23
CA ARG A 141 -6.50 5.27 5.46
C ARG A 141 -5.18 4.70 4.93
N PHE A 142 -4.27 5.58 4.49
CA PHE A 142 -2.91 5.21 4.04
C PHE A 142 -1.80 5.66 4.99
N ASP A 143 -2.13 6.46 6.01
CA ASP A 143 -1.22 7.11 6.95
C ASP A 143 -1.00 6.32 8.25
N ILE A 144 -1.47 5.08 8.27
CA ILE A 144 -1.30 4.14 9.38
C ILE A 144 -0.29 3.04 9.01
N PRO A 145 0.31 2.34 9.99
CA PRO A 145 1.13 1.17 9.72
C PRO A 145 0.37 0.12 8.91
N ASP A 146 1.11 -0.69 8.14
CA ASP A 146 0.60 -1.94 7.58
C ASP A 146 -0.05 -2.76 8.70
N PRO A 147 -1.37 -3.05 8.64
CA PRO A 147 -2.09 -3.67 9.76
C PRO A 147 -1.63 -5.09 10.11
N ASP A 148 -0.84 -5.73 9.24
CA ASP A 148 -0.29 -7.06 9.48
C ASP A 148 1.19 -7.01 9.92
N CYS A 149 1.75 -5.81 10.14
CA CYS A 149 3.14 -5.63 10.57
C CYS A 149 3.32 -6.07 12.04
N PRO A 150 4.20 -7.04 12.33
CA PRO A 150 4.42 -7.51 13.69
C PRO A 150 5.29 -6.56 14.54
N LEU A 151 5.90 -5.54 13.92
CA LEU A 151 6.77 -4.57 14.58
C LEU A 151 6.09 -3.22 14.86
N ALA A 152 4.88 -3.03 14.34
CA ALA A 152 4.14 -1.80 14.57
C ALA A 152 3.61 -1.77 16.01
N VAL A 153 3.81 -0.65 16.69
CA VAL A 153 3.31 -0.42 18.05
C VAL A 153 2.03 0.43 17.96
N PRO A 154 1.00 0.19 18.80
CA PRO A 154 -0.21 1.02 18.85
C PRO A 154 0.07 2.50 19.09
#